data_AF-R5LJQ1-F1
#
_entry.id   AF-R5LJQ1-F1
#
_cell.length_a   1.000
_cell.length_b   1.000
_cell.length_c   1.000
_cell.angle_alpha   90.00
_cell.angle_beta   90.00
_cell.angle_gamma   90.00
#
_symmetry.space_group_name_H-M   'P 1'
#
loop_
_entity.id
_entity.type
_entity.pdbx_description
1 polymer ?
#
loop_
_entity_poly.entity_id
_entity_poly.type
_entity_poly.pdbx_seq_one_letter_code
_entity_poly.pdbx_strand_id
1 'polypeptide(L)'
;MYYVPVTKYVNDDREKVNIIVEELASSYIYESNLMSFLNSNVSLIEYEEKDNIMSLNFNDYLFDGNDKVLEEVLYSVAYSVFDNYDVSMVSFEVNGEIVNHIDKNNK
;
A
#
# COMPACT_ATOMS: atom_id res chain seq x y z
N MET A 1 1.62 -6.29 -17.51
CA MET A 1 2.25 -6.32 -16.17
C MET A 1 1.57 -7.41 -15.37
N TYR A 2 2.27 -8.13 -14.49
CA TYR A 2 1.66 -9.15 -13.62
C TYR A 2 2.16 -8.93 -12.19
N TYR A 3 1.28 -9.08 -11.20
CA TYR A 3 1.61 -8.95 -9.79
C TYR A 3 2.06 -10.31 -9.24
N VAL A 4 3.19 -10.34 -8.51
CA VAL A 4 3.71 -11.56 -7.88
C VAL A 4 3.44 -11.47 -6.39
N PRO A 5 2.53 -12.29 -5.82
CA PRO A 5 2.30 -12.29 -4.39
C PRO A 5 3.51 -12.90 -3.67
N VAL A 6 3.92 -12.26 -2.58
CA VAL A 6 4.98 -12.74 -1.70
C VAL A 6 4.42 -12.83 -0.28
N THR A 7 4.45 -14.02 0.31
CA THR A 7 4.04 -14.22 1.70
C THR A 7 5.25 -14.14 2.61
N LYS A 8 5.22 -13.26 3.62
CA LYS A 8 6.25 -13.15 4.65
C LYS A 8 5.69 -13.46 6.03
N TYR A 9 6.48 -14.18 6.83
CA TYR A 9 6.23 -14.36 8.26
C TYR A 9 7.16 -13.41 9.02
N VAL A 10 6.56 -12.42 9.67
CA VAL A 10 7.29 -11.40 10.43
C VAL A 10 6.87 -11.51 11.90
N ASN A 11 7.84 -11.52 12.80
CA ASN A 11 7.62 -11.51 14.25
C ASN A 11 7.85 -10.09 14.78
N ASP A 12 6.88 -9.22 14.56
CA ASP A 12 6.93 -7.78 14.84
C ASP A 12 5.60 -7.34 15.46
N ASP A 13 5.67 -6.48 16.47
CA ASP A 13 4.52 -6.03 17.27
C ASP A 13 3.79 -4.82 16.66
N ARG A 14 4.31 -4.27 15.55
CA ARG A 14 3.68 -3.16 14.81
C ARG A 14 2.42 -3.62 14.08
N GLU A 15 1.54 -2.68 13.78
CA GLU A 15 0.33 -2.96 13.01
C GLU A 15 0.69 -3.44 11.59
N LYS A 16 0.02 -4.49 11.09
CA LYS A 16 0.43 -5.18 9.85
C LYS A 16 0.42 -4.26 8.64
N VAL A 17 -0.40 -3.22 8.59
CA VAL A 17 -0.46 -2.25 7.49
C VAL A 17 0.82 -1.43 7.40
N ASN A 18 1.42 -1.09 8.55
CA ASN A 18 2.73 -0.44 8.58
C ASN A 18 3.80 -1.38 8.01
N ILE A 19 3.76 -2.66 8.38
CA ILE A 19 4.67 -3.68 7.87
C ILE A 19 4.47 -3.86 6.37
N ILE A 20 3.23 -3.96 5.88
CA ILE A 20 2.91 -4.06 4.45
C ILE A 20 3.52 -2.89 3.66
N VAL A 21 3.30 -1.66 4.13
CA VAL A 21 3.83 -0.46 3.45
C VAL A 21 5.36 -0.45 3.43
N GLU A 22 6.00 -0.74 4.56
CA GLU A 22 7.47 -0.78 4.67
C GLU A 22 8.09 -1.85 3.77
N GLU A 23 7.51 -3.06 3.77
CA GLU A 23 7.97 -4.17 2.95
C GLU A 23 7.81 -3.88 1.46
N LEU A 24 6.68 -3.26 1.07
CA LEU A 24 6.48 -2.85 -0.32
C LEU A 24 7.49 -1.77 -0.74
N ALA A 25 7.74 -0.76 0.10
CA ALA A 25 8.73 0.30 -0.15
C ALA A 25 10.18 -0.21 -0.22
N SER A 26 10.51 -1.27 0.53
CA SER A 26 11.88 -1.82 0.65
C SER A 26 12.14 -3.09 -0.17
N SER A 27 11.12 -3.69 -0.79
CA SER A 27 11.20 -5.01 -1.44
C SER A 27 12.32 -5.15 -2.49
N TYR A 28 12.67 -4.08 -3.22
CA TYR A 28 13.75 -4.08 -4.20
C TYR A 28 15.15 -4.32 -3.59
N ILE A 29 15.32 -4.06 -2.29
CA ILE A 29 16.58 -4.22 -1.57
C ILE A 29 16.86 -5.70 -1.30
N TYR A 30 15.82 -6.49 -1.06
CA TYR A 30 15.93 -7.88 -0.63
C TYR A 30 15.75 -8.89 -1.76
N GLU A 31 15.02 -8.52 -2.82
CA GLU A 31 14.71 -9.40 -3.96
C GLU A 31 15.07 -8.69 -5.27
N SER A 32 16.32 -8.79 -5.74
CA SER A 32 16.83 -8.01 -6.88
C SER A 32 16.15 -8.31 -8.23
N ASN A 33 15.38 -9.39 -8.32
CA ASN A 33 14.58 -9.75 -9.49
C ASN A 33 13.16 -9.16 -9.44
N LEU A 34 12.79 -8.50 -8.34
CA LEU A 34 11.51 -7.82 -8.16
C LEU A 34 11.76 -6.30 -8.16
N MET A 35 10.94 -5.57 -8.90
CA MET A 35 10.94 -4.11 -8.85
C MET A 35 9.94 -3.64 -7.81
N SER A 36 10.38 -2.78 -6.89
CA SER A 36 9.44 -1.97 -6.10
C SER A 36 9.10 -0.70 -6.87
N PHE A 37 7.82 -0.39 -6.95
CA PHE A 37 7.32 0.87 -7.52
C PHE A 37 7.11 1.95 -6.47
N LEU A 38 7.18 1.62 -5.17
CA LEU A 38 7.07 2.63 -4.11
C LEU A 38 8.39 3.36 -3.92
N ASN A 39 8.31 4.69 -3.80
CA ASN A 39 9.45 5.50 -3.41
C ASN A 39 9.87 5.14 -1.97
N SER A 40 11.17 4.99 -1.72
CA SER A 40 11.73 4.63 -0.41
C SER A 40 11.40 5.64 0.70
N ASN A 41 10.98 6.85 0.34
CA ASN A 41 10.58 7.91 1.26
C ASN A 41 9.06 7.95 1.51
N VAL A 42 8.28 7.05 0.89
CA VAL A 42 6.86 6.88 1.23
C VAL A 42 6.74 6.53 2.70
N SER A 43 5.86 7.24 3.40
CA SER A 43 5.49 6.94 4.77
C SER A 43 3.98 6.95 4.91
N LEU A 44 3.45 5.94 5.59
CA LEU A 44 2.08 5.96 6.08
C LEU A 44 2.04 6.89 7.31
N ILE A 45 1.26 7.96 7.22
CA ILE A 45 1.08 8.96 8.28
C ILE A 45 0.03 8.47 9.26
N GLU A 46 -1.09 7.96 8.74
CA GLU A 46 -2.24 7.52 9.52
C GLU A 46 -3.00 6.41 8.78
N TYR A 47 -3.67 5.55 9.54
CA TYR A 47 -4.59 4.56 9.00
C TYR A 47 -5.82 4.43 9.91
N GLU A 48 -6.97 4.12 9.31
CA GLU A 48 -8.21 3.82 10.02
C GLU A 48 -8.93 2.65 9.34
N GLU A 49 -9.31 1.63 10.11
CA GLU A 49 -10.24 0.59 9.67
C GLU A 49 -11.62 0.87 10.23
N LYS A 50 -12.57 1.22 9.35
CA LYS A 50 -13.94 1.57 9.76
C LYS A 50 -14.93 1.31 8.64
N ASP A 51 -16.12 0.81 9.00
CA ASP A 51 -17.23 0.59 8.07
C ASP A 51 -16.84 -0.24 6.82
N ASN A 52 -15.98 -1.26 7.00
CA ASN A 52 -15.39 -2.11 5.95
C ASN A 52 -14.50 -1.36 4.94
N ILE A 53 -13.96 -0.21 5.33
CA ILE A 53 -13.02 0.60 4.57
C ILE A 53 -11.72 0.70 5.35
N MET A 54 -10.59 0.46 4.68
CA MET A 54 -9.27 0.79 5.18
C MET A 54 -8.84 2.14 4.58
N SER A 55 -8.79 3.19 5.38
CA SER A 55 -8.25 4.49 4.97
C SER A 55 -6.76 4.54 5.26
N LEU A 56 -5.96 4.89 4.26
CA LEU A 56 -4.50 4.99 4.35
C LEU A 56 -4.05 6.38 3.92
N ASN A 57 -3.52 7.16 4.86
CA ASN A 57 -3.01 8.50 4.62
C ASN A 57 -1.49 8.47 4.50
N PHE A 58 -0.97 8.89 3.35
CA PHE A 58 0.45 8.91 3.05
C PHE A 58 0.99 10.34 2.97
N ASN A 59 2.32 10.44 2.96
CA ASN A 59 3.01 11.68 2.60
C ASN A 59 3.09 11.86 1.06
N ASP A 60 3.60 13.02 0.63
CA ASP A 60 3.68 13.39 -0.79
C ASP A 60 4.53 12.44 -1.65
N TYR A 61 5.39 11.63 -1.03
CA TYR A 61 6.22 10.65 -1.74
C TYR A 61 5.42 9.49 -2.34
N LEU A 62 4.11 9.40 -2.07
CA LEU A 62 3.21 8.50 -2.78
C LEU A 62 3.10 8.88 -4.28
N PHE A 63 3.26 10.17 -4.60
CA PHE A 63 3.31 10.63 -5.98
C PHE A 63 4.66 10.34 -6.63
N ASP A 64 4.62 10.01 -7.91
CA ASP A 64 5.83 9.96 -8.75
C ASP A 64 6.34 11.38 -9.05
N GLY A 65 7.46 11.47 -9.76
CA GLY A 65 8.06 12.75 -10.16
C GLY A 65 7.22 13.60 -11.15
N ASN A 66 6.01 13.15 -11.52
CA ASN A 66 5.06 13.85 -12.38
C ASN A 66 3.72 14.11 -11.67
N ASP A 67 3.70 14.09 -10.33
CA ASP A 67 2.51 14.28 -9.50
C ASP A 67 1.40 13.24 -9.75
N LYS A 68 1.77 12.03 -10.19
CA LYS A 68 0.84 10.92 -10.41
C LYS A 68 1.15 9.78 -9.47
N VAL A 69 0.12 9.25 -8.82
CA VAL A 69 0.28 7.95 -8.15
C VAL A 69 0.24 6.87 -9.22
N LEU A 70 1.26 6.02 -9.25
CA LEU A 70 1.27 4.85 -10.14
C LEU A 70 0.17 3.89 -9.71
N GLU A 71 -0.68 3.50 -10.66
CA GLU A 71 -1.80 2.61 -10.43
C GLU A 71 -1.32 1.27 -9.84
N GLU A 72 -0.14 0.80 -10.26
CA GLU A 72 0.50 -0.40 -9.74
C GLU A 72 0.80 -0.33 -8.24
N VAL A 73 1.20 0.85 -7.73
CA VAL A 73 1.47 1.06 -6.29
C VAL A 73 0.18 0.89 -5.49
N LEU A 74 -0.89 1.54 -5.95
CA LEU A 74 -2.20 1.49 -5.28
C LEU A 74 -2.72 0.05 -5.23
N TYR A 75 -2.66 -0.69 -6.35
CA TYR A 75 -3.10 -2.08 -6.37
C TYR A 75 -2.24 -2.98 -5.50
N SER A 76 -0.91 -2.84 -5.51
CA SER A 76 -0.02 -3.65 -4.66
C SER A 76 -0.34 -3.47 -3.17
N VAL A 77 -0.58 -2.23 -2.73
CA VAL A 77 -1.00 -1.96 -1.36
C VAL A 77 -2.39 -2.51 -1.08
N ALA A 78 -3.36 -2.22 -1.95
CA ALA A 78 -4.76 -2.61 -1.75
C ALA A 78 -4.93 -4.14 -1.68
N TYR A 79 -4.32 -4.90 -2.59
CA TYR A 79 -4.39 -6.37 -2.53
C TYR A 79 -3.70 -6.94 -1.30
N SER A 80 -2.57 -6.36 -0.89
CA SER A 80 -1.90 -6.77 0.36
C SER A 80 -2.79 -6.50 1.57
N VAL A 81 -3.54 -5.41 1.59
CA VAL A 81 -4.54 -5.13 2.62
C VAL A 81 -5.70 -6.13 2.55
N PHE A 82 -6.27 -6.40 1.37
CA PHE A 82 -7.39 -7.33 1.22
C PHE A 82 -7.08 -8.77 1.63
N ASP A 83 -5.82 -9.18 1.54
CA ASP A 83 -5.34 -10.49 1.98
C ASP A 83 -5.13 -10.56 3.51
N ASN A 84 -5.01 -9.41 4.20
CA ASN A 84 -4.69 -9.34 5.63
C ASN A 84 -5.84 -8.80 6.50
N TYR A 85 -6.84 -8.14 5.90
CA TYR A 85 -7.96 -7.49 6.57
C TYR A 85 -9.29 -7.83 5.90
N ASP A 86 -10.37 -7.85 6.68
CA ASP A 86 -11.73 -8.10 6.18
C ASP A 86 -12.43 -6.80 5.77
N VAL A 87 -11.80 -6.06 4.86
CA VAL A 87 -12.32 -4.81 4.29
C VAL A 87 -12.75 -5.01 2.84
N SER A 88 -13.75 -4.24 2.41
CA SER A 88 -14.25 -4.24 1.02
C SER A 88 -13.62 -3.18 0.14
N MET A 89 -13.01 -2.14 0.73
CA MET A 89 -12.41 -1.01 0.03
C MET A 89 -11.15 -0.53 0.75
N VAL A 90 -10.18 -0.04 -0.03
CA VAL A 90 -9.05 0.74 0.48
C VAL A 90 -9.14 2.15 -0.09
N SER A 91 -9.20 3.16 0.79
CA SER A 91 -9.15 4.58 0.45
C SER A 91 -7.73 5.10 0.62
N PHE A 92 -7.23 5.82 -0.38
CA PHE A 92 -5.89 6.39 -0.38
C PHE A 92 -5.99 7.90 -0.24
N GLU A 93 -5.27 8.42 0.74
CA GLU A 93 -5.16 9.84 1.05
C GLU A 93 -3.69 10.28 0.99
N VAL A 94 -3.47 11.53 0.60
CA VAL A 94 -2.18 12.20 0.73
C VAL A 94 -2.37 13.47 1.52
N ASN A 95 -1.67 13.57 2.65
CA ASN A 95 -1.81 14.67 3.59
C ASN A 95 -3.28 14.98 3.99
N GLY A 96 -4.10 13.93 4.08
CA GLY A 96 -5.53 14.00 4.44
C GLY A 96 -6.48 14.34 3.28
N GLU A 97 -5.99 14.48 2.05
CA GLU A 97 -6.85 14.62 0.86
C GLU A 97 -6.99 13.27 0.15
N ILE A 98 -8.23 12.84 -0.11
CA ILE A 98 -8.51 11.58 -0.84
C ILE A 98 -8.04 11.73 -2.29
N VAL A 99 -7.15 10.84 -2.71
CA VAL A 99 -6.59 10.80 -4.06
C VAL A 99 -7.13 9.64 -4.89
N ASN A 100 -7.47 8.51 -4.27
CA ASN A 100 -8.00 7.34 -4.97
C ASN A 100 -8.68 6.34 -4.02
N HIS A 101 -9.39 5.36 -4.57
CA HIS A 101 -9.89 4.19 -3.84
C HIS A 101 -9.87 2.94 -4.72
N ILE A 102 -9.76 1.78 -4.08
CA ILE A 102 -9.83 0.47 -4.75
C ILE A 102 -10.86 -0.39 -4.02
N ASP A 103 -11.81 -0.95 -4.76
CA ASP A 103 -12.73 -1.96 -4.27
C ASP A 103 -12.19 -3.38 -4.48
N LYS A 104 -12.40 -4.25 -3.49
CA LYS A 104 -11.99 -5.67 -3.55
C LYS A 104 -12.62 -6.44 -4.73
N ASN A 105 -13.76 -5.95 -5.23
CA ASN A 105 -14.53 -6.57 -6.31
C ASN A 105 -14.34 -5.91 -7.68
N ASN A 106 -13.42 -4.95 -7.84
CA ASN A 106 -13.04 -4.45 -9.17
C ASN A 106 -12.24 -5.55 -9.90
N LYS A 107 -12.95 -6.42 -10.60
CA LYS A 107 -12.43 -7.46 -11.50
C LYS A 107 -12.97 -7.27 -12.91
#